data_AF-A0A2H0DUA9-F1
#
_entry.id   AF-A0A2H0DUA9-F1
#
_cell.length_a   1.000
_cell.length_b   1.000
_cell.length_c   1.000
_cell.angle_alpha   90.00
_cell.angle_beta   90.00
_cell.angle_gamma   90.00
#
_symmetry.space_group_name_H-M   'P 1'
#
loop_
_entity.id
_entity.type
_entity.pdbx_description
1 polymer ?
#
loop_
_entity_poly.entity_id
_entity_poly.type
_entity_poly.pdbx_seq_one_letter_code
_entity_poly.pdbx_strand_id
1 'polypeptide(L)'
;MEDKNQYISTKKLLDSAQSLIVVLPPDPSADMVSAALSLHLSLKASDKKSQIGCGSEVQVASNLQGAHEIADSIGARNLVISFNYHEDDLEKVDYDVRPDGKFYLMIKPKENAPVPDVSNVKYAYSGASADLVITFGIGSLEELGKIYADEKKFLDEAKILSLNISPKPTSFTPNLLHQTSGSFSELVAVLMEKIGLKPSPDAGKNLLGSIYEETKELTSPRMTADTFSAIAFLMRHGARLPNQQAFVPRFAQPAFFETPSDPNVPEEAEEGNLSTGEE
;
A
#
# COMPACT_ATOMS: atom_id res chain seq x y z
N MET A 1 10.00 12.70 27.11
CA MET A 1 9.44 11.61 27.96
C MET A 1 8.09 11.17 27.41
N GLU A 2 7.31 12.11 26.86
CA GLU A 2 6.01 11.89 26.20
C GLU A 2 6.11 11.05 24.91
N ASP A 3 7.04 11.37 24.01
CA ASP A 3 7.22 10.62 22.74
C ASP A 3 7.56 9.14 22.96
N LYS A 4 8.44 8.86 23.94
CA LYS A 4 8.82 7.47 24.30
C LYS A 4 7.61 6.67 24.78
N ASN A 5 6.65 7.32 25.44
CA ASN A 5 5.43 6.66 25.90
C ASN A 5 4.48 6.38 24.72
N GLN A 6 4.40 7.26 23.73
CA GLN A 6 3.58 7.02 22.53
C GLN A 6 4.05 5.79 21.76
N TYR A 7 5.35 5.66 21.47
CA TYR A 7 5.89 4.49 20.76
C TYR A 7 5.67 3.17 21.51
N ILE A 8 5.76 3.16 22.84
CA ILE A 8 5.48 1.95 23.65
C ILE A 8 4.01 1.57 23.55
N SER A 9 3.10 2.54 23.64
CA SER A 9 1.66 2.30 23.50
C SER A 9 1.32 1.82 22.09
N THR A 10 1.87 2.45 21.05
CA THR A 10 1.71 2.04 19.65
C THR A 10 2.23 0.62 19.42
N LYS A 11 3.39 0.26 19.98
CA LYS A 11 3.90 -1.11 19.92
C LYS A 11 2.92 -2.11 20.51
N LYS A 12 2.37 -1.83 21.70
CA LYS A 12 1.37 -2.72 22.32
C LYS A 12 0.13 -2.91 21.45
N LEU A 13 -0.35 -1.83 20.81
CA LEU A 13 -1.49 -1.91 19.89
C LEU A 13 -1.18 -2.82 18.70
N LEU A 14 -0.07 -2.57 18.01
CA LEU A 14 0.34 -3.34 16.84
C LEU A 14 0.66 -4.80 17.16
N ASP A 15 1.29 -5.07 18.30
CA ASP A 15 1.58 -6.44 18.75
C ASP A 15 0.29 -7.21 19.04
N SER A 16 -0.72 -6.55 19.63
CA SER A 16 -2.00 -7.17 19.99
C SER A 16 -2.96 -7.40 18.81
N ALA A 17 -2.78 -6.68 17.70
CA ALA A 17 -3.66 -6.73 16.54
C ALA A 17 -3.17 -7.76 15.51
N GLN A 18 -4.07 -8.61 15.02
CA GLN A 18 -3.76 -9.59 13.97
C GLN A 18 -4.37 -9.22 12.61
N SER A 19 -5.48 -8.49 12.64
CA SER A 19 -6.13 -7.88 11.48
C SER A 19 -6.09 -6.36 11.58
N LEU A 20 -5.61 -5.71 10.52
CA LEU A 20 -5.38 -4.27 10.49
C LEU A 20 -5.91 -3.67 9.19
N ILE A 21 -6.51 -2.49 9.28
CA ILE A 21 -6.89 -1.70 8.12
C ILE A 21 -6.14 -0.37 8.18
N VAL A 22 -5.36 -0.08 7.14
CA VAL A 22 -4.72 1.22 6.93
C VAL A 22 -5.66 2.08 6.08
N VAL A 23 -6.04 3.26 6.55
CA VAL A 23 -6.98 4.14 5.83
C VAL A 23 -6.34 5.50 5.56
N LEU A 24 -6.41 5.90 4.29
CA LEU A 24 -6.01 7.20 3.81
C LEU A 24 -7.24 8.14 3.72
N PRO A 25 -7.09 9.44 4.07
CA PRO A 25 -8.07 10.46 3.71
C PRO A 25 -8.18 10.61 2.17
N PRO A 26 -9.23 11.27 1.66
CA PRO A 26 -9.32 11.63 0.25
C PRO A 26 -8.20 12.60 -0.14
N ASP A 27 -7.82 12.54 -1.42
CA ASP A 27 -6.74 13.33 -2.03
C ASP A 27 -5.41 13.28 -1.25
N PRO A 28 -4.90 12.08 -0.89
CA PRO A 28 -3.69 11.96 -0.08
C PRO A 28 -2.45 12.43 -0.85
N SER A 29 -1.47 13.00 -0.14
CA SER A 29 -0.18 13.34 -0.73
C SER A 29 0.61 12.09 -1.13
N ALA A 30 1.51 12.21 -2.11
CA ALA A 30 2.38 11.10 -2.54
C ALA A 30 3.19 10.51 -1.37
N ASP A 31 3.64 11.35 -0.44
CA ASP A 31 4.33 10.91 0.77
C ASP A 31 3.42 10.12 1.73
N MET A 32 2.18 10.59 1.95
CA MET A 32 1.23 9.88 2.80
C MET A 32 0.88 8.50 2.21
N VAL A 33 0.69 8.42 0.89
CA VAL A 33 0.46 7.16 0.17
C VAL A 33 1.66 6.23 0.34
N SER A 34 2.88 6.74 0.14
CA SER A 34 4.12 5.98 0.29
C SER A 34 4.29 5.43 1.70
N ALA A 35 4.00 6.25 2.71
CA ALA A 35 4.10 5.87 4.12
C ALA A 35 3.07 4.80 4.50
N ALA A 36 1.79 5.03 4.16
CA ALA A 36 0.70 4.11 4.46
C ALA A 36 0.88 2.76 3.78
N LEU A 37 1.25 2.76 2.50
CA LEU A 37 1.48 1.54 1.73
C LEU A 37 2.69 0.76 2.26
N SER A 38 3.76 1.46 2.65
CA SER A 38 4.95 0.81 3.22
C SER A 38 4.66 0.15 4.57
N LEU A 39 3.85 0.81 5.41
CA LEU A 39 3.38 0.23 6.66
C LEU A 39 2.53 -1.03 6.38
N HIS A 40 1.57 -0.93 5.47
CA HIS A 40 0.75 -2.05 5.03
C HIS A 40 1.57 -3.26 4.55
N LEU A 41 2.52 -3.04 3.63
CA LEU A 41 3.39 -4.10 3.09
C LEU A 41 4.27 -4.74 4.19
N SER A 42 4.75 -3.95 5.13
CA SER A 42 5.58 -4.44 6.24
C SER A 42 4.75 -5.22 7.27
N LEU A 43 3.51 -4.80 7.52
CA LEU A 43 2.56 -5.56 8.34
C LEU A 43 2.24 -6.91 7.69
N LYS A 44 2.00 -6.96 6.37
CA LYS A 44 1.83 -8.23 5.64
C LYS A 44 3.07 -9.12 5.73
N ALA A 45 4.26 -8.55 5.57
CA ALA A 45 5.53 -9.26 5.67
C ALA A 45 5.85 -9.78 7.09
N SER A 46 5.10 -9.35 8.11
CA SER A 46 5.18 -9.81 9.50
C SER A 46 4.01 -10.71 9.90
N ASP A 47 3.41 -11.42 8.93
CA ASP A 47 2.33 -12.39 9.10
C ASP A 47 1.02 -11.81 9.69
N LYS A 48 0.82 -10.50 9.57
CA LYS A 48 -0.45 -9.83 9.93
C LYS A 48 -1.35 -9.70 8.70
N LYS A 49 -2.66 -9.80 8.92
CA LYS A 49 -3.65 -9.51 7.88
C LYS A 49 -3.80 -7.99 7.78
N SER A 50 -3.21 -7.36 6.78
CA SER A 50 -3.37 -5.94 6.54
C SER A 50 -4.15 -5.69 5.25
N GLN A 51 -5.08 -4.73 5.29
CA GLN A 51 -5.74 -4.12 4.14
C GLN A 51 -5.39 -2.63 4.11
N ILE A 52 -5.40 -2.02 2.94
CA ILE A 52 -5.24 -0.57 2.77
C ILE A 52 -6.37 -0.03 1.89
N GLY A 53 -6.94 1.13 2.25
CA GLY A 53 -8.00 1.75 1.47
C GLY A 53 -8.00 3.28 1.48
N CYS A 54 -8.50 3.85 0.39
CA CYS A 54 -8.69 5.29 0.20
C CYS A 54 -10.01 5.53 -0.55
N GLY A 55 -10.83 6.47 -0.09
CA GLY A 55 -12.15 6.73 -0.67
C GLY A 55 -12.14 7.51 -1.99
N SER A 56 -10.98 8.01 -2.42
CA SER A 56 -10.78 8.77 -3.66
C SER A 56 -9.77 8.07 -4.56
N GLU A 57 -9.68 8.50 -5.82
CA GLU A 57 -8.60 8.08 -6.70
C GLU A 57 -7.25 8.51 -6.11
N VAL A 58 -6.29 7.59 -6.06
CA VAL A 58 -4.95 7.85 -5.54
C VAL A 58 -4.01 8.07 -6.70
N GLN A 59 -3.36 9.24 -6.72
CA GLN A 59 -2.31 9.54 -7.69
C GLN A 59 -1.01 8.88 -7.24
N VAL A 60 -0.55 7.89 -8.01
CA VAL A 60 0.60 7.06 -7.64
C VAL A 60 1.75 7.31 -8.62
N ALA A 61 2.95 7.55 -8.09
CA ALA A 61 4.16 7.55 -8.90
C ALA A 61 4.44 6.16 -9.49
N SER A 62 4.92 6.11 -10.73
CA SER A 62 5.15 4.85 -11.48
C SER A 62 6.11 3.86 -10.79
N ASN A 63 6.95 4.33 -9.89
CA ASN A 63 7.94 3.55 -9.15
C ASN A 63 7.42 3.04 -7.78
N LEU A 64 6.22 3.41 -7.34
CA LEU A 64 5.67 3.00 -6.05
C LEU A 64 5.26 1.53 -6.07
N GLN A 65 5.87 0.72 -5.20
CA GLN A 65 5.62 -0.71 -5.13
C GLN A 65 4.35 -1.00 -4.32
N GLY A 66 3.49 -1.90 -4.81
CA GLY A 66 2.26 -2.32 -4.13
C GLY A 66 1.04 -1.41 -4.35
N ALA A 67 1.12 -0.41 -5.22
CA ALA A 67 0.05 0.59 -5.40
C ALA A 67 -1.32 -0.01 -5.76
N HIS A 68 -1.33 -1.13 -6.49
CA HIS A 68 -2.53 -1.87 -6.85
C HIS A 68 -3.27 -2.49 -5.66
N GLU A 69 -2.68 -2.53 -4.47
CA GLU A 69 -3.32 -3.04 -3.24
C GLU A 69 -4.25 -2.01 -2.59
N ILE A 70 -4.17 -0.73 -2.99
CA ILE A 70 -5.02 0.33 -2.44
C ILE A 70 -6.43 0.16 -3.01
N ALA A 71 -7.36 -0.26 -2.14
CA ALA A 71 -8.76 -0.43 -2.49
C ALA A 71 -9.57 0.86 -2.28
N ASP A 72 -10.66 1.01 -3.03
CA ASP A 72 -11.63 2.11 -2.89
C ASP A 72 -12.69 1.85 -1.79
N SER A 73 -12.61 0.67 -1.15
CA SER A 73 -13.41 0.24 -0.02
C SER A 73 -12.58 -0.55 0.99
N ILE A 74 -13.04 -0.56 2.24
CA ILE A 74 -12.45 -1.39 3.31
C ILE A 74 -13.38 -2.51 3.80
N GLY A 75 -14.62 -2.55 3.29
CA GLY A 75 -15.59 -3.60 3.55
C GLY A 75 -15.41 -4.77 2.59
N ALA A 76 -15.39 -6.00 3.11
CA ALA A 76 -15.15 -7.20 2.31
C ALA A 76 -16.05 -8.40 2.69
N ARG A 77 -16.95 -8.24 3.68
CA ARG A 77 -17.73 -9.36 4.22
C ARG A 77 -19.10 -9.53 3.56
N ASN A 78 -19.76 -8.42 3.26
CA ASN A 78 -21.13 -8.41 2.77
C ASN A 78 -21.13 -7.96 1.32
N LEU A 79 -21.77 -8.72 0.42
CA LEU A 79 -22.07 -8.25 -0.92
C LEU A 79 -23.28 -7.31 -0.86
N VAL A 80 -23.09 -6.07 -1.29
CA VAL A 80 -24.13 -5.06 -1.41
C VAL A 80 -24.50 -4.93 -2.88
N ILE A 81 -25.78 -5.12 -3.20
CA ILE A 81 -26.34 -4.90 -4.53
C ILE A 81 -27.25 -3.67 -4.42
N SER A 82 -26.96 -2.62 -5.18
CA SER A 82 -27.74 -1.37 -5.19
C SER A 82 -28.19 -1.03 -6.61
N PHE A 83 -29.36 -0.41 -6.73
CA PHE A 83 -29.95 0.01 -8.00
C PHE A 83 -30.94 1.15 -7.71
N ASN A 84 -31.26 1.95 -8.73
CA ASN A 84 -32.23 3.03 -8.58
C ASN A 84 -33.61 2.44 -8.30
N TYR A 85 -34.27 2.97 -7.26
CA TYR A 85 -35.50 2.41 -6.70
C TYR A 85 -36.51 3.51 -6.40
N HIS A 86 -37.78 3.28 -6.77
CA HIS A 86 -38.93 4.06 -6.33
C HIS A 86 -39.83 3.18 -5.47
N GLU A 87 -40.19 3.66 -4.27
CA GLU A 87 -40.88 2.84 -3.26
C GLU A 87 -42.24 2.30 -3.74
N ASP A 88 -42.90 3.06 -4.59
CA ASP A 88 -44.19 2.69 -5.17
C ASP A 88 -44.10 1.59 -6.23
N ASP A 89 -42.91 1.31 -6.78
CA ASP A 89 -42.73 0.39 -7.91
C ASP A 89 -42.42 -1.05 -7.49
N LEU A 90 -42.10 -1.33 -6.23
CA LEU A 90 -41.72 -2.68 -5.76
C LEU A 90 -42.89 -3.42 -5.11
N GLU A 91 -43.13 -4.65 -5.57
CA GLU A 91 -44.09 -5.56 -4.96
C GLU A 91 -43.40 -6.43 -3.90
N LYS A 92 -42.31 -7.10 -4.28
CA LYS A 92 -41.61 -8.06 -3.40
C LYS A 92 -40.15 -8.25 -3.82
N VAL A 93 -39.28 -8.43 -2.81
CA VAL A 93 -37.94 -9.03 -2.98
C VAL A 93 -38.00 -10.49 -2.51
N ASP A 94 -37.49 -11.40 -3.32
CA ASP A 94 -37.48 -12.83 -3.06
C ASP A 94 -36.11 -13.42 -3.40
N TYR A 95 -35.80 -14.61 -2.90
CA TYR A 95 -34.57 -15.30 -3.26
C TYR A 95 -34.82 -16.78 -3.58
N ASP A 96 -33.96 -17.34 -4.42
CA ASP A 96 -33.99 -18.75 -4.80
C ASP A 96 -32.56 -19.29 -4.90
N VAL A 97 -32.36 -20.52 -4.45
CA VAL A 97 -31.08 -21.24 -4.55
C VAL A 97 -31.32 -22.47 -5.38
N ARG A 98 -30.79 -22.47 -6.60
CA ARG A 98 -31.08 -23.53 -7.56
C ARG A 98 -30.04 -24.65 -7.50
N PRO A 99 -30.36 -25.85 -8.02
CA PRO A 99 -29.45 -27.00 -8.03
C PRO A 99 -28.13 -26.77 -8.80
N ASP A 100 -28.06 -25.72 -9.63
CA ASP A 100 -26.82 -25.28 -10.30
C ASP A 100 -25.85 -24.55 -9.35
N GLY A 101 -26.20 -24.41 -8.07
CA GLY A 101 -25.40 -23.76 -7.05
C GLY A 101 -25.45 -22.23 -7.07
N LYS A 102 -26.33 -21.63 -7.88
CA LYS A 102 -26.43 -20.17 -7.99
C LYS A 102 -27.50 -19.62 -7.05
N PHE A 103 -27.16 -18.49 -6.43
CA PHE A 103 -28.08 -17.66 -5.67
C PHE A 103 -28.75 -16.66 -6.60
N TYR A 104 -30.08 -16.64 -6.61
CA TYR A 104 -30.88 -15.70 -7.39
C TYR A 104 -31.59 -14.75 -6.43
N LEU A 105 -31.32 -13.46 -6.56
CA LEU A 105 -32.14 -12.41 -5.96
C LEU A 105 -33.17 -11.98 -7.02
N MET A 106 -34.46 -12.14 -6.72
CA MET A 106 -35.55 -11.75 -7.61
C MET A 106 -36.21 -10.48 -7.09
N ILE A 107 -36.21 -9.45 -7.94
CA ILE A 107 -36.88 -8.18 -7.66
C ILE A 107 -38.14 -8.16 -8.49
N LYS A 108 -39.30 -8.18 -7.82
CA LYS A 108 -40.62 -8.18 -8.46
C LYS A 108 -41.21 -6.79 -8.39
N PRO A 109 -41.26 -6.05 -9.51
CA PRO A 109 -41.96 -4.77 -9.56
C PRO A 109 -43.47 -4.99 -9.50
N LYS A 110 -44.24 -3.97 -9.11
CA LYS A 110 -45.71 -3.99 -9.17
C LYS A 110 -46.20 -4.05 -10.61
N GLU A 111 -47.45 -4.45 -10.77
CA GLU A 111 -48.12 -4.47 -12.08
C GLU A 111 -48.14 -3.07 -12.70
N ASN A 112 -47.64 -2.94 -13.94
CA ASN A 112 -47.41 -1.69 -14.69
C ASN A 112 -46.23 -0.80 -14.23
N ALA A 113 -45.44 -1.21 -13.23
CA ALA A 113 -44.21 -0.50 -12.88
C ALA A 113 -43.08 -0.81 -13.89
N PRO A 114 -42.08 0.09 -14.03
CA PRO A 114 -40.93 -0.14 -14.91
C PRO A 114 -40.16 -1.41 -14.52
N VAL A 115 -39.65 -2.12 -15.53
CA VAL A 115 -38.73 -3.25 -15.28
C VAL A 115 -37.43 -2.70 -14.68
N PRO A 116 -36.88 -3.33 -13.61
CA PRO A 116 -35.60 -2.92 -13.05
C PRO A 116 -34.50 -2.86 -14.10
N ASP A 117 -33.89 -1.68 -14.25
CA ASP A 117 -32.82 -1.47 -15.22
C ASP A 117 -31.49 -2.05 -14.69
N VAL A 118 -31.09 -3.17 -15.28
CA VAL A 118 -29.86 -3.90 -14.95
C VAL A 118 -28.60 -3.06 -15.17
N SER A 119 -28.63 -2.06 -16.06
CA SER A 119 -27.47 -1.19 -16.31
C SER A 119 -27.16 -0.26 -15.14
N ASN A 120 -28.13 -0.05 -14.24
CA ASN A 120 -27.98 0.76 -13.03
C ASN A 120 -27.69 -0.08 -11.78
N VAL A 121 -27.54 -1.40 -11.91
CA VAL A 121 -27.18 -2.27 -10.79
C VAL A 121 -25.70 -2.12 -10.51
N LYS A 122 -25.39 -1.66 -9.30
CA LYS A 122 -24.03 -1.53 -8.77
C LYS A 122 -23.80 -2.62 -7.72
N TYR A 123 -22.56 -3.07 -7.66
CA TYR A 123 -22.08 -4.01 -6.67
C TYR A 123 -21.02 -3.32 -5.82
N ALA A 124 -21.10 -3.52 -4.52
CA ALA A 124 -20.09 -3.08 -3.57
C ALA A 124 -19.91 -4.17 -2.50
N TYR A 125 -18.84 -4.06 -1.74
CA TYR A 125 -18.68 -4.85 -0.53
C TYR A 125 -18.76 -3.95 0.70
N SER A 126 -19.39 -4.44 1.76
CA SER A 126 -19.45 -3.77 3.07
C SER A 126 -19.08 -4.71 4.22
N GLY A 127 -19.07 -4.20 5.44
CA GLY A 127 -18.81 -5.00 6.65
C GLY A 127 -17.32 -5.14 6.91
N ALA A 128 -16.65 -3.99 7.03
CA ALA A 128 -15.27 -3.93 7.48
C ALA A 128 -15.13 -4.50 8.90
N SER A 129 -13.98 -5.11 9.16
CA SER A 129 -13.66 -5.65 10.48
C SER A 129 -12.15 -5.85 10.61
N ALA A 130 -11.60 -5.28 11.67
CA ALA A 130 -10.20 -5.41 12.04
C ALA A 130 -10.03 -5.18 13.54
N ASP A 131 -8.92 -5.67 14.09
CA ASP A 131 -8.55 -5.43 15.50
C ASP A 131 -8.03 -4.00 15.71
N LEU A 132 -7.47 -3.40 14.65
CA LEU A 132 -6.92 -2.04 14.67
C LEU A 132 -7.09 -1.35 13.31
N VAL A 133 -7.55 -0.10 13.33
CA VAL A 133 -7.54 0.79 12.17
C VAL A 133 -6.43 1.82 12.36
N ILE A 134 -5.63 2.04 11.33
CA ILE A 134 -4.53 2.99 11.32
C ILE A 134 -4.87 4.11 10.34
N THR A 135 -4.93 5.35 10.82
CA THR A 135 -5.27 6.52 10.00
C THR A 135 -4.11 7.49 9.91
N PHE A 136 -4.09 8.30 8.84
CA PHE A 136 -3.02 9.24 8.55
C PHE A 136 -3.56 10.66 8.43
N GLY A 137 -2.99 11.59 9.20
CA GLY A 137 -3.15 13.03 9.00
C GLY A 137 -4.51 13.64 9.34
N ILE A 138 -5.51 12.84 9.70
CA ILE A 138 -6.87 13.32 9.98
C ILE A 138 -7.05 13.88 11.39
N GLY A 139 -7.98 14.83 11.53
CA GLY A 139 -8.43 15.39 12.81
C GLY A 139 -9.74 14.80 13.35
N SER A 140 -10.53 14.14 12.49
CA SER A 140 -11.74 13.39 12.86
C SER A 140 -12.01 12.27 11.85
N LEU A 141 -12.88 11.30 12.20
CA LEU A 141 -13.17 10.16 11.32
C LEU A 141 -13.93 10.57 10.05
N GLU A 142 -14.71 11.64 10.11
CA GLU A 142 -15.46 12.21 8.99
C GLU A 142 -14.54 12.64 7.84
N GLU A 143 -13.29 13.01 8.14
CA GLU A 143 -12.29 13.37 7.14
C GLU A 143 -11.87 12.20 6.24
N LEU A 144 -12.21 10.95 6.59
CA LEU A 144 -11.99 9.78 5.71
C LEU A 144 -12.99 9.72 4.54
N GLY A 145 -13.97 10.63 4.49
CA GLY A 145 -14.89 10.79 3.37
C GLY A 145 -15.71 9.53 3.08
N LYS A 146 -15.68 9.05 1.84
CA LYS A 146 -16.44 7.88 1.38
C LYS A 146 -16.23 6.65 2.28
N ILE A 147 -14.99 6.39 2.71
CA ILE A 147 -14.70 5.24 3.58
C ILE A 147 -15.46 5.33 4.91
N TYR A 148 -15.53 6.53 5.50
CA TYR A 148 -16.32 6.73 6.72
C TYR A 148 -17.82 6.62 6.48
N ALA A 149 -18.32 7.18 5.37
CA ALA A 149 -19.73 7.08 5.04
C ALA A 149 -20.19 5.62 4.86
N ASP A 150 -19.38 4.81 4.18
CA ASP A 150 -19.71 3.41 3.87
C ASP A 150 -19.58 2.49 5.10
N GLU A 151 -18.62 2.75 5.99
CA GLU A 151 -18.28 1.88 7.12
C GLU A 151 -18.40 2.59 8.48
N LYS A 152 -19.29 3.58 8.59
CA LYS A 152 -19.47 4.44 9.76
C LYS A 152 -19.57 3.67 11.07
N LYS A 153 -20.48 2.69 11.11
CA LYS A 153 -20.73 1.88 12.31
C LYS A 153 -19.47 1.16 12.77
N PHE A 154 -18.71 0.59 11.84
CA PHE A 154 -17.46 -0.08 12.16
C PHE A 154 -16.42 0.93 12.69
N LEU A 155 -16.23 2.06 12.00
CA LEU A 155 -15.20 3.05 12.35
C LEU A 155 -15.48 3.77 13.68
N ASP A 156 -16.75 4.02 14.01
CA ASP A 156 -17.15 4.62 15.30
C ASP A 156 -16.82 3.71 16.50
N GLU A 157 -16.84 2.39 16.30
CA GLU A 157 -16.59 1.39 17.34
C GLU A 157 -15.15 0.84 17.29
N ALA A 158 -14.42 1.11 16.20
CA ALA A 158 -13.10 0.55 15.97
C ALA A 158 -12.04 1.13 16.90
N LYS A 159 -11.05 0.31 17.21
CA LYS A 159 -9.82 0.80 17.85
C LYS A 159 -9.00 1.53 16.80
N ILE A 160 -8.79 2.84 16.98
CA ILE A 160 -8.07 3.69 16.03
C ILE A 160 -6.67 4.04 16.57
N LEU A 161 -5.63 3.86 15.76
CA LEU A 161 -4.32 4.49 15.88
C LEU A 161 -4.22 5.62 14.84
N SER A 162 -4.10 6.86 15.30
CA SER A 162 -3.91 8.02 14.42
C SER A 162 -2.42 8.37 14.33
N LEU A 163 -1.90 8.46 13.10
CA LEU A 163 -0.56 8.94 12.80
C LEU A 163 -0.64 10.37 12.27
N ASN A 164 0.06 11.32 12.91
CA ASN A 164 -0.02 12.72 12.52
C ASN A 164 1.34 13.43 12.61
N ILE A 165 1.59 14.34 11.68
CA ILE A 165 2.81 15.17 11.62
C ILE A 165 2.52 16.67 11.73
N SER A 166 1.24 17.06 11.80
CA SER A 166 0.83 18.46 11.89
C SER A 166 1.37 19.10 13.16
N PRO A 167 1.76 20.39 13.17
CA PRO A 167 2.30 21.05 14.36
C PRO A 167 1.33 21.08 15.56
N LYS A 168 0.02 20.99 15.29
CA LYS A 168 -1.04 20.96 16.30
C LYS A 168 -2.08 19.89 15.89
N PRO A 169 -1.82 18.61 16.18
CA PRO A 169 -2.75 17.54 15.81
C PRO A 169 -4.02 17.63 16.66
N THR A 170 -5.17 17.42 16.04
CA THR A 170 -6.43 17.20 16.78
C THR A 170 -6.46 15.76 17.27
N SER A 171 -6.69 15.57 18.58
CA SER A 171 -6.82 14.23 19.16
C SER A 171 -8.29 13.83 19.26
N PHE A 172 -8.72 12.91 18.39
CA PHE A 172 -10.06 12.30 18.42
C PHE A 172 -10.03 10.84 18.91
N THR A 173 -8.85 10.28 19.12
CA THR A 173 -8.61 8.94 19.65
C THR A 173 -7.54 9.01 20.74
N PRO A 174 -7.63 8.20 21.82
CA PRO A 174 -6.56 8.14 22.83
C PRO A 174 -5.24 7.58 22.28
N ASN A 175 -5.24 6.93 21.11
CA ASN A 175 -4.04 6.38 20.49
C ASN A 175 -3.55 7.28 19.36
N LEU A 176 -2.87 8.36 19.71
CA LEU A 176 -2.19 9.25 18.78
C LEU A 176 -0.68 9.00 18.82
N LEU A 177 -0.09 8.73 17.66
CA LEU A 177 1.35 8.86 17.47
C LEU A 177 1.60 10.14 16.68
N HIS A 178 2.19 11.11 17.35
CA HIS A 178 2.52 12.41 16.77
C HIS A 178 4.02 12.66 16.84
N GLN A 179 4.57 13.08 15.71
CA GLN A 179 5.92 13.59 15.63
C GLN A 179 5.94 14.75 14.65
N THR A 180 6.47 15.89 15.08
CA THR A 180 6.74 17.04 14.20
C THR A 180 7.91 16.69 13.28
N SER A 181 7.66 15.81 12.32
CA SER A 181 8.61 15.30 11.32
C SER A 181 8.39 15.99 9.97
N GLY A 182 9.38 15.89 9.08
CA GLY A 182 9.31 16.50 7.76
C GLY A 182 8.32 15.83 6.81
N SER A 183 7.94 14.56 7.08
CA SER A 183 7.12 13.72 6.21
C SER A 183 6.49 12.54 6.98
N PHE A 184 5.39 11.98 6.47
CA PHE A 184 4.81 10.73 6.98
C PHE A 184 5.74 9.54 6.76
N SER A 185 6.51 9.52 5.68
CA SER A 185 7.46 8.43 5.43
C SER A 185 8.58 8.41 6.48
N GLU A 186 9.05 9.57 6.94
CA GLU A 186 9.96 9.66 8.08
C GLU A 186 9.30 9.13 9.36
N LEU A 187 8.07 9.58 9.69
CA LEU A 187 7.32 9.11 10.85
C LEU A 187 7.16 7.58 10.84
N VAL A 188 6.78 6.99 9.70
CA VAL A 188 6.60 5.53 9.58
C VAL A 188 7.93 4.80 9.70
N ALA A 189 9.01 5.28 9.09
CA ALA A 189 10.32 4.67 9.22
C ALA A 189 10.82 4.69 10.68
N VAL A 190 10.65 5.81 11.39
CA VAL A 190 10.98 5.92 12.82
C VAL A 190 10.09 5.00 13.65
N LEU A 191 8.78 4.97 13.40
CA LEU A 191 7.86 4.04 14.06
C LEU A 191 8.35 2.61 13.94
N MET A 192 8.64 2.16 12.72
CA MET A 192 9.11 0.81 12.42
C MET A 192 10.40 0.48 13.17
N GLU A 193 11.38 1.40 13.17
CA GLU A 193 12.61 1.25 13.94
C GLU A 193 12.34 1.11 15.45
N LYS A 194 11.53 2.00 16.02
CA LYS A 194 11.27 2.04 17.47
C LYS A 194 10.52 0.81 17.98
N ILE A 195 9.64 0.22 17.17
CA ILE A 195 8.87 -0.95 17.56
C ILE A 195 9.51 -2.27 17.12
N GLY A 196 10.57 -2.22 16.32
CA GLY A 196 11.25 -3.40 15.78
C GLY A 196 10.49 -4.07 14.63
N LEU A 197 9.61 -3.33 13.92
CA LEU A 197 8.95 -3.82 12.72
C LEU A 197 9.91 -3.67 11.54
N LYS A 198 10.28 -4.79 10.92
CA LYS A 198 11.20 -4.78 9.77
C LYS A 198 10.47 -4.31 8.50
N PRO A 199 11.02 -3.37 7.74
CA PRO A 199 10.47 -3.04 6.44
C PRO A 199 10.63 -4.21 5.47
N SER A 200 9.60 -4.45 4.67
CA SER A 200 9.77 -5.27 3.46
C SER A 200 10.71 -4.55 2.47
N PRO A 201 11.34 -5.26 1.51
CA PRO A 201 12.18 -4.60 0.51
C PRO A 201 11.48 -3.46 -0.24
N ASP A 202 10.21 -3.69 -0.60
CA ASP A 202 9.36 -2.70 -1.29
C ASP A 202 9.01 -1.51 -0.40
N ALA A 203 8.65 -1.77 0.87
CA ALA A 203 8.40 -0.72 1.85
C ALA A 203 9.66 0.14 2.08
N GLY A 204 10.83 -0.50 2.18
CA GLY A 204 12.11 0.18 2.34
C GLY A 204 12.40 1.13 1.17
N LYS A 205 12.16 0.68 -0.07
CA LYS A 205 12.32 1.49 -1.28
C LYS A 205 11.33 2.65 -1.33
N ASN A 206 10.06 2.40 -1.06
CA ASN A 206 8.99 3.41 -1.06
C ASN A 206 9.28 4.52 -0.04
N LEU A 207 9.56 4.15 1.23
CA LEU A 207 9.85 5.12 2.29
C LEU A 207 11.10 5.94 1.99
N LEU A 208 12.19 5.29 1.54
CA LEU A 208 13.44 5.99 1.26
C LEU A 208 13.31 6.95 0.08
N GLY A 209 12.60 6.55 -0.98
CA GLY A 209 12.30 7.41 -2.12
C GLY A 209 11.51 8.65 -1.70
N SER A 210 10.42 8.45 -0.94
CA SER A 210 9.59 9.55 -0.46
C SER A 210 10.34 10.51 0.47
N ILE A 211 11.17 10.00 1.39
CA ILE A 211 12.01 10.84 2.25
C ILE A 211 12.94 11.72 1.39
N TYR A 212 13.54 11.16 0.32
CA TYR A 212 14.39 11.95 -0.58
C TYR A 212 13.60 13.02 -1.34
N GLU A 213 12.39 12.71 -1.79
CA GLU A 213 11.52 13.67 -2.49
C GLU A 213 11.08 14.81 -1.56
N GLU A 214 10.55 14.50 -0.38
CA GLU A 214 10.08 15.49 0.61
C GLU A 214 11.21 16.37 1.17
N THR A 215 12.44 15.85 1.19
CA THR A 215 13.62 16.59 1.62
C THR A 215 14.38 17.28 0.48
N LYS A 216 13.87 17.23 -0.76
CA LYS A 216 14.54 17.77 -1.95
C LYS A 216 15.98 17.26 -2.07
N GLU A 217 16.13 15.95 -2.12
CA GLU A 217 17.43 15.27 -2.18
C GLU A 217 18.33 15.64 -0.99
N LEU A 218 17.77 15.61 0.22
CA LEU A 218 18.49 15.90 1.46
C LEU A 218 19.04 17.33 1.59
N THR A 219 18.42 18.31 0.93
CA THR A 219 18.81 19.73 1.01
C THR A 219 17.83 20.60 1.81
N SER A 220 16.72 20.03 2.26
CA SER A 220 15.68 20.74 3.01
C SER A 220 16.17 21.20 4.40
N PRO A 221 15.87 22.45 4.82
CA PRO A 221 16.19 22.92 6.16
C PRO A 221 15.33 22.28 7.26
N ARG A 222 14.29 21.51 6.89
CA ARG A 222 13.41 20.80 7.82
C ARG A 222 13.97 19.45 8.28
N MET A 223 15.10 19.03 7.72
CA MET A 223 15.73 17.77 8.10
C MET A 223 16.28 17.81 9.52
N THR A 224 16.25 16.66 10.18
CA THR A 224 16.74 16.51 11.55
C THR A 224 17.63 15.27 11.68
N ALA A 225 18.20 15.05 12.86
CA ALA A 225 18.92 13.81 13.15
C ALA A 225 18.04 12.56 12.96
N ASP A 226 16.73 12.68 13.20
CA ASP A 226 15.77 11.58 13.00
C ASP A 226 15.60 11.25 11.51
N THR A 227 15.65 12.25 10.62
CA THR A 227 15.65 12.03 9.16
C THR A 227 16.81 11.13 8.74
N PHE A 228 18.03 11.42 9.22
CA PHE A 228 19.21 10.61 8.91
C PHE A 228 19.16 9.23 9.59
N SER A 229 18.59 9.14 10.79
CA SER A 229 18.37 7.85 11.47
C SER A 229 17.42 6.97 10.66
N ALA A 230 16.30 7.53 10.19
CA ALA A 230 15.33 6.84 9.35
C ALA A 230 15.99 6.33 8.04
N ILE A 231 16.77 7.16 7.37
CA ILE A 231 17.52 6.76 6.16
C ILE A 231 18.48 5.60 6.49
N ALA A 232 19.27 5.72 7.55
CA ALA A 232 20.21 4.69 7.96
C ALA A 232 19.48 3.37 8.31
N PHE A 233 18.34 3.44 9.00
CA PHE A 233 17.50 2.30 9.30
C PHE A 233 17.01 1.59 8.04
N LEU A 234 16.46 2.34 7.07
CA LEU A 234 15.98 1.77 5.80
C LEU A 234 17.11 1.15 4.99
N MET A 235 18.28 1.81 4.91
CA MET A 235 19.45 1.29 4.19
C MET A 235 20.01 0.00 4.81
N ARG A 236 20.03 -0.11 6.14
CA ARG A 236 20.40 -1.36 6.85
C ARG A 236 19.49 -2.52 6.48
N HIS A 237 18.24 -2.24 6.10
CA HIS A 237 17.26 -3.24 5.67
C HIS A 237 17.20 -3.39 4.14
N GLY A 238 18.21 -2.91 3.41
CA GLY A 238 18.39 -3.19 1.99
C GLY A 238 17.82 -2.14 1.04
N ALA A 239 17.20 -1.07 1.56
CA ALA A 239 16.85 0.08 0.73
C ALA A 239 18.12 0.70 0.14
N ARG A 240 18.03 1.18 -1.10
CA ARG A 240 19.13 1.82 -1.82
C ARG A 240 18.76 3.25 -2.12
N LEU A 241 19.73 4.16 -2.05
CA LEU A 241 19.47 5.56 -2.37
C LEU A 241 19.01 5.67 -3.83
N PRO A 242 18.09 6.59 -4.14
CA PRO A 242 17.74 6.90 -5.53
C PRO A 242 19.00 7.17 -6.35
N ASN A 243 19.04 6.70 -7.60
CA ASN A 243 20.14 6.89 -8.53
C ASN A 243 21.50 6.27 -8.13
N GLN A 244 21.59 5.46 -7.07
CA GLN A 244 22.77 4.63 -6.84
C GLN A 244 22.80 3.46 -7.84
N GLN A 245 23.80 3.47 -8.72
CA GLN A 245 24.11 2.29 -9.52
C GLN A 245 24.51 1.14 -8.59
N ALA A 246 24.00 -0.06 -8.86
CA ALA A 246 24.42 -1.25 -8.12
C ALA A 246 25.94 -1.40 -8.23
N PHE A 247 26.63 -1.46 -7.09
CA PHE A 247 28.03 -1.82 -7.08
C PHE A 247 28.14 -3.28 -7.52
N VAL A 248 28.50 -3.50 -8.77
CA VAL A 248 28.84 -4.84 -9.28
C VAL A 248 30.34 -5.02 -9.04
N PRO A 249 30.77 -5.79 -8.02
CA PRO A 249 32.17 -6.11 -7.87
C PRO A 249 32.63 -6.81 -9.14
N ARG A 250 33.54 -6.18 -9.90
CA ARG A 250 34.25 -6.86 -10.98
C ARG A 250 35.18 -7.88 -10.33
N PHE A 251 34.71 -9.11 -10.22
CA PHE A 251 35.62 -10.22 -10.02
C PHE A 251 36.49 -10.30 -11.28
N ALA A 252 37.79 -10.06 -11.13
CA ALA A 252 38.72 -10.33 -12.20
C ALA A 252 38.58 -11.81 -12.56
N GLN A 253 38.08 -12.11 -13.75
CA GLN A 253 38.18 -13.47 -14.27
C GLN A 253 39.68 -13.80 -14.32
N PRO A 254 40.14 -14.88 -13.66
CA PRO A 254 41.50 -15.32 -13.87
C PRO A 254 41.68 -15.58 -15.36
N ALA A 255 42.82 -15.19 -15.91
CA ALA A 255 43.15 -15.42 -17.31
C ALA A 255 42.86 -16.89 -17.63
N PHE A 256 42.00 -17.12 -18.62
CA PHE A 256 41.76 -18.44 -19.15
C PHE A 256 43.11 -19.08 -19.43
N PHE A 257 43.37 -20.25 -18.83
CA PHE A 257 44.48 -21.08 -19.27
C PHE A 257 44.21 -21.41 -20.74
N GLU A 258 44.99 -20.81 -21.65
CA GLU A 258 45.06 -21.29 -23.02
C GLU A 258 45.43 -22.77 -22.93
N THR A 259 44.55 -23.61 -23.46
CA THR A 259 44.86 -25.03 -23.61
C THR A 259 46.03 -25.12 -24.59
N PRO A 260 47.07 -25.94 -24.29
CA PRO A 260 48.16 -26.13 -25.24
C PRO A 260 47.57 -26.58 -26.57
N SER A 261 47.94 -25.91 -27.65
CA SER A 261 47.60 -26.35 -29.00
C SER A 261 48.19 -27.75 -29.22
N ASP A 262 47.31 -28.72 -29.45
CA ASP A 262 47.69 -30.08 -29.78
C ASP A 262 48.33 -30.04 -31.19
N PRO A 263 49.63 -30.39 -31.34
CA PRO A 263 50.34 -30.24 -32.61
C PRO A 263 49.90 -31.24 -33.70
N ASN A 264 48.81 -31.97 -33.49
CA ASN A 264 48.35 -33.06 -34.35
C ASN A 264 46.99 -32.84 -35.02
N VAL A 265 46.49 -31.62 -35.10
CA VAL A 265 45.34 -31.32 -35.98
C VAL A 265 45.88 -30.99 -37.38
N PRO A 266 45.60 -31.79 -38.41
CA PRO A 266 45.99 -31.48 -39.79
C PRO A 266 45.25 -30.21 -40.24
N GLU A 267 46.01 -29.30 -40.85
CA GLU A 267 45.54 -28.11 -41.53
C GLU A 267 44.70 -28.54 -42.75
N GLU A 268 43.37 -28.52 -42.63
CA GLU A 268 42.50 -28.71 -43.79
C GLU A 268 42.61 -27.48 -44.69
N ALA A 269 43.19 -27.71 -45.87
CA ALA A 269 43.48 -26.73 -46.89
C ALA A 269 42.21 -26.06 -47.44
N GLU A 270 42.36 -24.76 -47.69
CA GLU A 270 41.43 -23.91 -48.42
C GLU A 270 41.00 -24.53 -49.76
N GLU A 271 39.70 -24.67 -49.97
CA GLU A 271 39.11 -24.63 -51.31
C GLU A 271 38.17 -23.43 -51.40
N GLY A 272 38.60 -22.42 -52.16
CA GLY A 272 37.77 -21.29 -52.52
C GLY A 272 36.79 -21.64 -53.65
N ASN A 273 35.60 -21.05 -53.62
CA ASN A 273 35.11 -20.29 -54.76
C ASN A 273 33.93 -19.36 -54.40
N LEU A 274 34.21 -18.07 -54.61
CA LEU A 274 33.37 -16.98 -55.11
C LEU A 274 31.85 -17.22 -55.33
N SER A 275 31.04 -16.28 -54.82
CA SER A 275 30.05 -15.58 -55.67
C SER A 275 29.72 -14.20 -55.09
N THR A 276 30.07 -13.20 -55.88
CA THR A 276 29.71 -11.78 -55.81
C THR A 276 28.21 -11.52 -55.95
N GLY A 277 27.74 -10.40 -55.39
CA GLY A 277 26.45 -9.80 -55.70
C GLY A 277 26.17 -8.54 -54.86
N GLU A 278 26.71 -7.40 -55.29
CA GLU A 278 26.17 -6.07 -54.95
C GLU A 278 25.30 -5.61 -56.14
N GLU A 279 24.03 -5.31 -55.86
CA GLU A 279 23.21 -4.14 -56.29
C GLU A 279 21.74 -4.36 -55.94
#